data_AF-A0A350HC18-F1
#
_entry.id   AF-A0A350HC18-F1
#
_cell.length_a   1.000
_cell.length_b   1.000
_cell.length_c   1.000
_cell.angle_alpha   90.00
_cell.angle_beta   90.00
_cell.angle_gamma   90.00
#
_symmetry.space_group_name_H-M   'P 1'
#
loop_
_entity.id
_entity.type
_entity.pdbx_description
1 polymer ?
#
loop_
_entity_poly.entity_id
_entity_poly.type
_entity_poly.pdbx_seq_one_letter_code
_entity_poly.pdbx_strand_id
1 'polypeptide(L)'
;MSKHVCEKCGRHIEEGEYKCESCREKRISIDFSRSCVYYDDISSSIVKKFKYSNRRDMGLFISAIMYEKMLTEAEYADIDFITYIPFSYFKRHNRYYNHSALLAENISELSGIPLCRDIISQRLISIPQAKLSDSMR
;
A
#
# COMPACT_ATOMS: atom_id res chain seq x y z
N MET A 1 -5.53 -3.59 23.12
CA MET A 1 -5.49 -3.67 21.64
C MET A 1 -4.78 -4.96 21.28
N SER A 2 -5.44 -5.86 20.54
CA SER A 2 -4.84 -7.11 20.10
C SER A 2 -3.57 -6.83 19.29
N LYS A 3 -2.44 -7.40 19.73
CA LYS A 3 -1.16 -7.37 18.99
C LYS A 3 -1.17 -8.33 17.78
N HIS A 4 -2.24 -9.08 17.59
CA HIS A 4 -2.33 -10.10 16.56
C HIS A 4 -2.93 -9.51 15.28
N VAL A 5 -2.21 -9.72 14.18
CA VAL A 5 -2.63 -9.31 12.84
C VAL A 5 -2.70 -10.53 11.94
N CYS A 6 -3.60 -10.49 10.96
CA CYS A 6 -3.72 -11.51 9.94
C CYS A 6 -2.42 -11.61 9.13
N GLU A 7 -1.86 -12.81 9.03
CA GLU A 7 -0.61 -13.07 8.30
C GLU A 7 -0.68 -12.63 6.83
N LYS A 8 -1.88 -12.64 6.23
CA LYS A 8 -2.10 -12.31 4.82
C LYS A 8 -2.41 -10.84 4.56
N CYS A 9 -3.27 -10.19 5.35
CA CYS A 9 -3.69 -8.80 5.06
C CYS A 9 -3.34 -7.76 6.13
N GLY A 10 -2.76 -8.19 7.25
CA GLY A 10 -2.40 -7.29 8.34
C GLY A 10 -3.58 -6.73 9.15
N ARG A 11 -4.81 -7.17 8.90
CA ARG A 11 -5.99 -6.78 9.70
C ARG A 11 -5.89 -7.34 11.12
N HIS A 12 -6.31 -6.59 12.14
CA HIS A 12 -6.42 -7.11 13.50
C HIS A 12 -7.32 -8.33 13.58
N ILE A 13 -6.91 -9.28 14.40
CA ILE A 13 -7.63 -10.51 14.69
C ILE A 13 -7.64 -10.76 16.20
N GLU A 14 -8.54 -11.62 16.63
CA GLU A 14 -8.60 -12.08 18.02
C GLU A 14 -7.39 -12.96 18.36
N GLU A 15 -7.09 -13.08 19.65
CA GLU A 15 -6.04 -13.96 20.13
C GLU A 15 -6.38 -15.43 19.82
N GLY A 16 -5.39 -16.20 19.37
CA GLY A 16 -5.56 -17.60 18.93
C GLY A 16 -5.92 -17.78 17.45
N GLU A 17 -6.19 -16.69 16.73
CA GLU A 17 -6.41 -16.71 15.29
C GLU A 17 -5.13 -16.36 14.51
N TYR A 18 -5.02 -16.83 13.26
CA TYR A 18 -3.90 -16.52 12.34
C TYR A 18 -4.37 -15.80 11.05
N LYS A 19 -5.64 -15.93 10.68
CA LYS A 19 -6.26 -15.27 9.52
C LYS A 19 -7.57 -14.59 9.89
N CYS A 20 -7.85 -13.45 9.28
CA CYS A 20 -9.17 -12.83 9.36
C CYS A 20 -10.18 -13.59 8.48
N GLU A 21 -11.47 -13.47 8.81
CA GLU A 21 -12.58 -14.09 8.08
C GLU A 21 -12.51 -13.82 6.57
N SER A 22 -12.32 -12.56 6.17
CA SER A 22 -12.22 -12.19 4.75
C SER A 22 -11.06 -12.89 4.02
N CYS A 23 -9.93 -13.14 4.68
CA CYS A 23 -8.80 -13.85 4.08
C CYS A 23 -8.97 -15.37 4.07
N ARG A 24 -9.86 -15.93 4.91
CA ARG A 24 -10.25 -17.33 4.87
C ARG A 24 -11.18 -17.62 3.69
N GLU A 25 -12.10 -16.71 3.41
CA GLU A 25 -13.11 -16.88 2.37
C GLU A 25 -12.60 -16.47 0.97
N LYS A 26 -11.87 -15.35 0.87
CA LYS A 26 -11.44 -14.79 -0.41
C LYS A 26 -10.09 -15.36 -0.85
N ARG A 27 -10.03 -15.87 -2.09
CA ARG A 27 -8.77 -16.18 -2.78
C ARG A 27 -8.13 -14.90 -3.32
N ILE A 28 -7.44 -14.16 -2.45
CA ILE A 28 -6.59 -13.03 -2.87
C ILE A 28 -5.23 -13.58 -3.34
N SER A 29 -4.79 -13.24 -4.55
CA SER A 29 -3.50 -13.66 -5.13
C SER A 29 -2.36 -12.73 -4.72
N ILE A 30 -2.12 -12.62 -3.41
CA ILE A 30 -0.94 -11.96 -2.83
C ILE A 30 -0.43 -12.85 -1.70
N ASP A 31 0.89 -12.84 -1.48
CA ASP A 31 1.49 -13.52 -0.33
C ASP A 31 1.09 -12.80 0.95
N PHE A 32 1.29 -11.47 0.99
CA PHE A 32 0.85 -10.64 2.10
C PHE A 32 0.65 -9.16 1.74
N SER A 33 0.03 -8.41 2.67
CA SER A 33 -0.13 -6.96 2.67
C SER A 33 -0.09 -6.44 4.11
N ARG A 34 0.48 -5.24 4.32
CA ARG A 34 0.72 -4.64 5.63
C ARG A 34 0.39 -3.15 5.61
N SER A 35 -0.13 -2.65 6.72
CA SER A 35 -0.25 -1.21 6.97
C SER A 35 0.95 -0.76 7.80
N CYS A 36 1.56 0.37 7.45
CA CYS A 36 2.62 0.97 8.26
C CYS A 36 2.10 1.76 9.47
N VAL A 37 0.81 2.13 9.46
CA VAL A 37 0.17 2.91 10.53
C VAL A 37 -1.27 2.45 10.79
N TYR A 38 -1.80 2.77 11.97
CA TYR A 38 -3.24 2.67 12.24
C TYR A 38 -4.00 3.74 11.46
N TYR A 39 -5.20 3.40 11.00
CA TYR A 39 -6.07 4.37 10.36
C TYR A 39 -6.85 5.16 11.41
N ASP A 40 -6.52 6.43 11.54
CA ASP A 40 -7.09 7.41 12.47
C ASP A 40 -7.24 8.77 11.76
N ASP A 41 -7.67 9.80 12.48
CA ASP A 41 -7.91 11.12 11.90
C ASP A 41 -6.62 11.76 11.35
N ILE A 42 -5.48 11.51 12.00
CA ILE A 42 -4.18 12.09 11.63
C ILE A 42 -3.66 11.44 10.34
N SER A 43 -3.52 10.12 10.35
CA SER A 43 -3.08 9.33 9.19
C SER A 43 -4.04 9.52 8.00
N SER A 44 -5.35 9.58 8.23
CA SER A 44 -6.34 9.89 7.19
C SER A 44 -6.10 11.26 6.57
N SER A 45 -5.88 12.29 7.40
CA SER A 45 -5.60 13.66 6.95
C SER A 45 -4.30 13.74 6.13
N ILE A 46 -3.25 13.06 6.57
CA ILE A 46 -1.95 12.97 5.88
C ILE A 46 -2.14 12.33 4.50
N VAL A 47 -2.79 11.17 4.43
CA VAL A 47 -3.02 10.44 3.17
C VAL A 47 -3.90 11.23 2.21
N LYS A 48 -4.92 11.95 2.71
CA LYS A 48 -5.78 12.81 1.88
C LYS A 48 -5.01 13.99 1.27
N LYS A 49 -4.22 14.71 2.07
CA LYS A 49 -3.37 15.82 1.60
C LYS A 49 -2.37 15.36 0.56
N PHE A 50 -1.72 14.21 0.81
CA PHE A 50 -0.84 13.57 -0.15
C PHE A 50 -1.57 13.32 -1.47
N LYS A 51 -2.73 12.64 -1.43
CA LYS A 51 -3.50 12.20 -2.61
C LYS A 51 -4.14 13.31 -3.45
N TYR A 52 -4.53 14.43 -2.83
CA TYR A 52 -5.44 15.40 -3.45
C TYR A 52 -4.99 16.86 -3.39
N SER A 53 -3.91 17.19 -2.68
CA SER A 53 -3.48 18.60 -2.48
C SER A 53 -2.10 18.91 -3.06
N ASN A 54 -1.64 18.15 -4.06
CA ASN A 54 -0.30 18.29 -4.69
C ASN A 54 0.88 18.28 -3.70
N ARG A 55 0.74 17.60 -2.57
CA ARG A 55 1.76 17.55 -1.51
C ARG A 55 2.81 16.47 -1.75
N ARG A 56 3.55 16.59 -2.85
CA ARG A 56 4.62 15.64 -3.23
C ARG A 56 5.70 15.51 -2.15
N ASP A 57 5.96 16.61 -1.44
CA ASP A 57 6.87 16.69 -0.30
C ASP A 57 6.52 15.70 0.82
N MET A 58 5.24 15.39 1.01
CA MET A 58 4.80 14.39 1.99
C MET A 58 5.21 12.96 1.60
N GLY A 59 5.56 12.72 0.33
CA GLY A 59 6.02 11.43 -0.15
C GLY A 59 7.26 10.95 0.60
N LEU A 60 8.21 11.84 0.89
CA LEU A 60 9.44 11.50 1.64
C LEU A 60 9.09 11.02 3.05
N PHE A 61 8.27 11.78 3.77
CA PHE A 61 7.83 11.45 5.12
C PHE A 61 7.06 10.11 5.18
N ILE A 62 6.10 9.91 4.28
CA ILE A 62 5.31 8.67 4.22
C ILE A 62 6.21 7.46 3.90
N SER A 63 7.17 7.63 2.98
CA SER A 63 8.08 6.57 2.57
C SER A 63 9.05 6.19 3.69
N ALA A 64 9.51 7.16 4.48
CA ALA A 64 10.34 6.89 5.66
C ALA A 64 9.61 6.00 6.67
N ILE A 65 8.34 6.30 6.98
CA ILE A 65 7.51 5.47 7.89
C ILE A 65 7.31 4.06 7.31
N MET A 66 7.06 3.95 5.99
CA MET A 66 6.93 2.65 5.34
C MET A 66 8.24 1.84 5.41
N TYR A 67 9.37 2.49 5.19
CA TYR A 67 10.69 1.88 5.25
C TYR A 67 11.06 1.42 6.66
N GLU A 68 10.80 2.24 7.69
CA GLU A 68 10.97 1.82 9.09
C GLU A 68 10.15 0.58 9.41
N LYS A 69 8.90 0.50 8.93
CA LYS A 69 8.08 -0.70 9.11
C LYS A 69 8.69 -1.90 8.41
N MET A 70 9.15 -1.71 7.17
CA MET A 70 9.79 -2.74 6.36
C MET A 70 11.00 -3.36 7.07
N LEU A 71 11.82 -2.56 7.74
CA LEU A 71 13.00 -3.03 8.49
C LEU A 71 12.65 -3.88 9.72
N THR A 72 11.43 -3.75 10.25
CA THR A 72 11.00 -4.48 11.46
C THR A 72 10.21 -5.76 11.17
N GLU A 73 9.87 -6.01 9.90
CA GLU A 73 9.02 -7.12 9.49
C GLU A 73 9.84 -8.13 8.67
N ALA A 74 9.91 -9.36 9.16
CA ALA A 74 10.72 -10.42 8.56
C ALA A 74 10.25 -10.80 7.15
N GLU A 75 8.99 -10.53 6.82
CA GLU A 75 8.39 -10.77 5.51
C GLU A 75 9.05 -9.97 4.37
N TYR A 76 9.86 -8.95 4.70
CA TYR A 76 10.59 -8.12 3.74
C TYR A 76 12.09 -8.45 3.63
N ALA A 77 12.58 -9.53 4.24
CA ALA A 77 14.01 -9.84 4.29
C ALA A 77 14.65 -10.09 2.90
N ASP A 78 13.90 -10.65 1.95
CA ASP A 78 14.41 -11.11 0.66
C ASP A 78 13.62 -10.49 -0.53
N ILE A 79 13.72 -9.18 -0.70
CA ILE A 79 13.06 -8.46 -1.82
C ILE A 79 14.05 -8.27 -2.98
N ASP A 80 13.73 -8.85 -4.14
CA ASP A 80 14.53 -8.68 -5.36
C ASP A 80 14.36 -7.29 -5.99
N PHE A 81 13.13 -6.77 -6.01
CA PHE A 81 12.82 -5.46 -6.58
C PHE A 81 11.54 -4.86 -5.99
N ILE A 82 11.42 -3.54 -6.11
CA ILE A 82 10.20 -2.79 -5.81
C ILE A 82 9.52 -2.39 -7.12
N THR A 83 8.20 -2.34 -7.13
CA THR A 83 7.42 -1.77 -8.25
C THR A 83 6.22 -1.00 -7.74
N TYR A 84 5.46 -0.38 -8.65
CA TYR A 84 4.27 0.39 -8.33
C TYR A 84 3.13 0.16 -9.31
N ILE A 85 1.92 0.39 -8.85
CA ILE A 85 0.73 0.37 -9.72
C ILE A 85 0.74 1.65 -10.59
N PRO A 86 0.74 1.53 -11.94
CA PRO A 86 0.69 2.69 -12.81
C PRO A 86 -0.67 3.41 -12.71
N PHE A 87 -0.66 4.72 -12.89
CA PHE A 87 -1.90 5.47 -13.09
C PHE A 87 -2.46 5.24 -14.50
N SER A 88 -3.77 5.06 -14.61
CA SER A 88 -4.43 5.22 -15.90
C SER A 88 -4.25 6.65 -16.41
N TYR A 89 -4.24 6.80 -17.74
CA TYR A 89 -4.15 8.09 -18.44
C TYR A 89 -5.11 9.15 -17.86
N PHE A 90 -6.36 8.78 -17.56
CA PHE A 90 -7.36 9.68 -16.96
C PHE A 90 -7.05 10.12 -15.52
N LYS A 91 -6.40 9.27 -14.73
CA LYS A 91 -5.98 9.64 -13.37
C LYS A 91 -4.81 10.61 -13.38
N ARG A 92 -3.99 10.66 -14.45
CA ARG A 92 -2.93 11.67 -14.60
C ARG A 92 -3.45 13.08 -14.79
N HIS A 93 -4.64 13.26 -15.37
CA HIS A 93 -5.25 14.58 -15.53
C HIS A 93 -5.87 15.12 -14.22
N ASN A 94 -6.37 14.22 -13.35
CA ASN A 94 -7.02 14.59 -12.08
C ASN A 94 -6.10 14.51 -10.86
N ARG A 95 -4.89 13.97 -11.01
CA ARG A 95 -3.89 13.88 -9.95
C ARG A 95 -2.55 14.34 -10.48
N TYR A 96 -1.92 15.25 -9.74
CA TYR A 96 -0.67 15.92 -10.10
C TYR A 96 0.51 14.96 -10.36
N TYR A 97 0.57 13.80 -9.68
CA TYR A 97 1.64 12.80 -9.83
C TYR A 97 1.16 11.39 -9.47
N ASN A 98 1.91 10.36 -9.89
CA ASN A 98 1.66 8.98 -9.48
C ASN A 98 2.18 8.76 -8.04
N HIS A 99 1.25 8.63 -7.10
CA HIS A 99 1.55 8.56 -5.68
C HIS A 99 2.25 7.26 -5.31
N SER A 100 1.85 6.12 -5.88
CA SER A 100 2.52 4.85 -5.65
C SER A 100 3.91 4.82 -6.27
N ALA A 101 4.09 5.46 -7.43
CA ALA A 101 5.42 5.59 -8.03
C ALA A 101 6.37 6.39 -7.15
N LEU A 102 5.91 7.54 -6.64
CA LEU A 102 6.72 8.38 -5.74
C LEU A 102 7.13 7.64 -4.47
N LEU A 103 6.21 6.89 -3.84
CA LEU A 103 6.53 6.10 -2.65
C LEU A 103 7.54 4.99 -3.00
N ALA A 104 7.34 4.29 -4.11
CA ALA A 104 8.24 3.23 -4.56
C ALA A 104 9.65 3.75 -4.89
N GLU A 105 9.76 4.92 -5.52
CA GLU A 105 11.03 5.61 -5.79
C GLU A 105 11.78 5.91 -4.49
N ASN A 106 11.11 6.56 -3.54
CA ASN A 106 11.72 6.90 -2.25
C ASN A 106 12.13 5.65 -1.45
N ILE A 107 11.31 4.60 -1.43
CA ILE A 107 11.64 3.35 -0.71
C ILE A 107 12.82 2.64 -1.41
N SER A 108 12.87 2.64 -2.74
CA SER A 108 14.02 2.11 -3.49
C SER A 108 15.30 2.86 -3.15
N GLU A 109 15.26 4.19 -3.07
CA GLU A 109 16.39 5.02 -2.64
C GLU A 109 16.83 4.74 -1.19
N LEU A 110 15.86 4.58 -0.27
CA LEU A 110 16.15 4.32 1.14
C LEU A 110 16.73 2.92 1.40
N SER A 111 16.24 1.91 0.66
CA SER A 111 16.57 0.50 0.88
C SER A 111 17.73 -0.01 0.02
N GLY A 112 18.04 0.67 -1.08
CA GLY A 112 18.96 0.18 -2.10
C GLY A 112 18.38 -0.92 -2.99
N ILE A 113 17.12 -1.34 -2.79
CA ILE A 113 16.44 -2.35 -3.62
C ILE A 113 16.08 -1.72 -4.97
N PRO A 114 16.36 -2.37 -6.11
CA PRO A 114 16.10 -1.78 -7.42
C PRO A 114 14.61 -1.56 -7.69
N LEU A 115 14.29 -0.40 -8.29
CA LEU A 115 12.94 -0.09 -8.76
C LEU A 115 12.73 -0.63 -10.18
N CYS A 116 11.89 -1.64 -10.32
CA CYS A 116 11.43 -2.15 -11.61
C CYS A 116 10.23 -1.33 -12.11
N ARG A 117 10.50 -0.51 -13.13
CA ARG A 117 9.48 0.29 -13.84
C ARG A 117 8.84 -0.53 -14.96
N ASP A 118 7.60 -0.18 -15.33
CA ASP A 118 6.90 -0.68 -16.52
C ASP A 118 6.63 -2.20 -16.60
N ILE A 119 6.76 -2.93 -15.48
CA ILE A 119 6.43 -4.36 -15.40
C ILE A 119 4.94 -4.63 -15.13
N ILE A 120 4.18 -3.62 -14.69
CA ILE A 120 2.74 -3.68 -14.50
C ILE A 120 2.08 -2.73 -15.49
N SER A 121 1.03 -3.21 -16.17
CA SER A 121 0.18 -2.39 -17.03
C SER A 121 -1.29 -2.49 -16.60
N GLN A 122 -2.00 -1.36 -16.67
CA GLN A 122 -3.44 -1.37 -16.40
C GLN A 122 -4.19 -1.78 -17.68
N ARG A 123 -4.72 -3.01 -17.71
CA ARG A 123 -5.48 -3.53 -18.86
C ARG A 123 -6.90 -2.97 -18.99
N LEU A 124 -7.56 -2.72 -17.86
CA LEU A 124 -8.95 -2.25 -17.81
C LEU A 124 -9.09 -1.05 -16.88
N ILE A 125 -9.94 -0.09 -17.25
CA ILE A 125 -10.32 1.01 -16.36
C ILE A 125 -11.29 0.45 -15.31
N SER A 126 -10.80 0.27 -14.08
CA SER A 126 -11.62 -0.19 -12.97
C SER A 126 -12.35 0.96 -12.30
N ILE A 127 -13.56 0.67 -11.79
CA ILE A 127 -14.29 1.55 -10.89
C ILE A 127 -13.41 1.78 -9.65
N PRO A 128 -13.27 3.02 -9.15
CA PRO A 128 -12.52 3.28 -7.93
C PRO A 128 -13.00 2.39 -6.78
N GLN A 129 -12.07 1.77 -6.03
CA GLN A 129 -12.41 0.88 -4.92
C GLN A 129 -13.34 1.52 -3.88
N ALA A 130 -13.22 2.84 -3.66
CA ALA A 130 -14.11 3.60 -2.79
C ALA A 130 -15.59 3.56 -3.22
N LYS A 131 -15.88 3.27 -4.49
CA LYS A 131 -17.23 3.15 -5.07
C LYS A 131 -17.68 1.68 -5.23
N LEU A 132 -16.84 0.71 -4.91
CA LEU A 132 -17.20 -0.72 -4.95
C LEU A 132 -17.97 -1.12 -3.69
N SER A 133 -18.95 -2.00 -3.84
CA SER A 133 -19.60 -2.70 -2.73
C SER A 133 -18.62 -3.68 -2.08
N ASP A 134 -18.91 -4.11 -0.85
CA ASP A 134 -18.03 -5.02 -0.12
C ASP A 134 -17.89 -6.40 -0.78
N SER A 135 -18.92 -6.82 -1.52
CA SER A 135 -18.92 -8.02 -2.37
C SER A 135 -18.03 -7.90 -3.61
N MET A 136 -17.72 -6.67 -4.05
CA MET A 136 -16.87 -6.38 -5.21
C MET A 136 -15.44 -5.98 -4.82
N ARG A 137 -15.17 -5.80 -3.52
CA ARG A 137 -13.84 -5.50 -2.96
C ARG A 137 -13.08 -6.77 -2.62
#